data_AF-A0A9E0IQE5-F1
#
_entry.id   AF-A0A9E0IQE5-F1
#
_cell.length_a   1.000
_cell.length_b   1.000
_cell.length_c   1.000
_cell.angle_alpha   90.00
_cell.angle_beta   90.00
_cell.angle_gamma   90.00
#
_symmetry.space_group_name_H-M   'P 1'
#
loop_
_entity.id
_entity.type
_entity.pdbx_description
1 polymer ?
#
loop_
_entity_poly.entity_id
_entity_poly.type
_entity_poly.pdbx_seq_one_letter_code
_entity_poly.pdbx_strand_id
1 'polypeptide(L)' 'MRRYFFEILAITLIGGSLFFFRETLSYLARRDYVGALVVLIIGVAVISVGKEMARLALVQRD' A
#
# COMPACT_ATOMS: atom_id res chain seq x y z
N MET A 1 -16.55 16.24 -4.33
CA MET A 1 -15.36 16.12 -3.46
C MET A 1 -15.02 14.68 -3.05
N ARG A 2 -15.95 13.84 -2.54
CA ARG A 2 -15.64 12.44 -2.14
C ARG A 2 -15.05 11.53 -3.23
N ARG A 3 -15.45 11.69 -4.50
CA ARG A 3 -14.94 10.91 -5.62
C ARG A 3 -13.43 11.12 -5.85
N TYR A 4 -12.99 12.37 -5.77
CA TYR A 4 -11.56 12.73 -5.84
C TYR A 4 -10.76 12.16 -4.67
N PHE A 5 -11.34 12.13 -3.46
CA PHE A 5 -10.65 11.56 -2.29
C PHE A 5 -10.33 10.08 -2.48
N PHE A 6 -11.30 9.29 -2.95
CA PHE A 6 -11.10 7.88 -3.27
C PHE A 6 -10.13 7.64 -4.41
N GLU A 7 -10.21 8.46 -5.45
CA GLU A 7 -9.36 8.35 -6.64
C GLU A 7 -7.90 8.66 -6.29
N ILE A 8 -7.67 9.69 -5.47
CA ILE A 8 -6.35 9.99 -4.90
C ILE A 8 -5.88 8.84 -4.00
N LEU A 9 -6.74 8.33 -3.10
CA LEU A 9 -6.38 7.23 -2.21
C LEU A 9 -5.98 5.97 -2.99
N ALA A 10 -6.72 5.65 -4.06
CA ALA A 10 -6.44 4.51 -4.93
C ALA A 10 -5.12 4.71 -5.68
N ILE A 11 -4.88 5.90 -6.25
CA ILE A 11 -3.62 6.23 -6.92
C ILE A 11 -2.44 6.16 -5.94
N THR A 12 -2.59 6.68 -4.72
CA THR A 12 -1.57 6.60 -3.68
C THR A 12 -1.32 5.16 -3.24
N LEU A 13 -2.35 4.31 -3.16
CA LEU A 13 -2.19 2.90 -2.80
C LEU A 13 -1.49 2.10 -3.90
N ILE A 14 -1.83 2.37 -5.17
CA ILE A 14 -1.18 1.77 -6.33
C ILE A 14 0.28 2.24 -6.41
N GLY A 15 0.53 3.54 -6.29
CA GLY A 15 1.88 4.10 -6.30
C GLY A 15 2.74 3.61 -5.13
N GLY A 16 2.16 3.57 -3.93
CA GLY A 16 2.78 3.05 -2.72
C GLY A 16 3.14 1.57 -2.86
N SER A 17 2.23 0.74 -3.34
CA SER A 17 2.52 -0.69 -3.55
C SER A 17 3.63 -0.93 -4.57
N LEU A 18 3.68 -0.14 -5.66
CA LEU A 18 4.77 -0.19 -6.64
C LEU A 18 6.12 0.22 -6.02
N PHE A 19 6.13 1.27 -5.18
CA PHE A 19 7.31 1.75 -4.49
C PHE A 19 7.84 0.71 -3.50
N PHE A 20 6.97 0.17 -2.64
CA PHE A 20 7.33 -0.91 -1.71
C PHE A 20 7.86 -2.15 -2.42
N PHE A 21 7.26 -2.51 -3.57
CA PHE A 21 7.72 -3.63 -4.37
C PHE A 21 9.13 -3.40 -4.94
N ARG A 22 9.39 -2.20 -5.48
CA ARG A 22 10.73 -1.82 -5.97
C ARG A 22 11.76 -1.83 -4.85
N GLU A 23 11.40 -1.33 -3.68
CA GLU A 23 12.31 -1.30 -2.54
C GLU A 23 12.62 -2.71 -2.02
N THR A 24 11.61 -3.58 -1.98
CA THR A 24 11.79 -5.01 -1.66
C THR A 24 12.77 -5.67 -2.62
N LEU A 25 12.65 -5.42 -3.93
CA LEU A 25 13.60 -5.93 -4.94
C LEU A 25 15.02 -5.37 -4.75
N SER A 26 15.15 -4.10 -4.35
CA SER A 26 16.44 -3.46 -4.08
C SER A 26 17.15 -4.10 -2.87
N TYR A 27 16.43 -4.34 -1.78
CA TYR A 27 16.96 -5.06 -0.61
C TYR A 27 17.33 -6.50 -0.95
N LEU A 28 16.48 -7.19 -1.72
CA LEU A 28 16.76 -8.56 -2.15
C LEU A 28 17.99 -8.65 -3.06
N ALA A 29 18.17 -7.68 -3.97
CA ALA A 29 19.35 -7.58 -4.83
C ALA A 29 20.66 -7.37 -4.03
N ARG A 30 20.57 -6.70 -2.87
CA ARG A 30 21.69 -6.51 -1.94
C ARG A 30 21.93 -7.71 -1.01
N ARG A 31 21.20 -8.82 -1.21
CA ARG A 31 21.15 -10.00 -0.30
C ARG A 31 20.72 -9.64 1.13
N ASP A 32 20.04 -8.51 1.30
CA ASP A 32 19.48 -8.09 2.57
C ASP A 32 18.06 -8.66 2.69
N TYR A 33 17.99 -9.91 3.11
CA TYR A 33 16.75 -10.64 3.30
C TYR A 33 15.91 -10.10 4.46
N VAL A 34 16.56 -9.52 5.48
CA VAL A 34 15.87 -8.92 6.63
C VAL A 34 15.18 -7.63 6.20
N GLY A 35 15.88 -6.76 5.46
CA GLY A 35 15.31 -5.56 4.87
C GLY A 35 14.13 -5.89 3.95
N ALA A 36 14.28 -6.89 3.08
CA ALA A 36 13.20 -7.32 2.20
C ALA A 36 11.96 -7.82 2.98
N LEU A 37 12.15 -8.59 4.05
CA LEU A 37 11.06 -9.08 4.90
C LEU A 37 10.34 -7.95 5.64
N VAL A 38 11.09 -6.99 6.19
CA VAL A 38 10.52 -5.82 6.89
C VAL A 38 9.70 -4.97 5.93
N VAL A 39 10.24 -4.68 4.74
CA VAL A 39 9.53 -3.91 3.71
C VAL A 39 8.28 -4.62 3.23
N LEU A 40 8.33 -5.95 3.10
CA LEU A 40 7.16 -6.77 2.79
C LEU A 40 6.06 -6.63 3.86
N ILE A 41 6.41 -6.73 5.15
CA ILE A 41 5.47 -6.57 6.26
C ILE A 41 4.84 -5.17 6.26
N ILE A 42 5.65 -4.13 6.04
CA ILE A 42 5.15 -2.75 5.94
C ILE A 42 4.19 -2.63 4.76
N GLY A 43 4.52 -3.19 3.60
CA GLY A 43 3.64 -3.21 2.43
C GLY A 43 2.28 -3.86 2.72
N VAL A 44 2.28 -5.01 3.41
CA VAL A 44 1.04 -5.71 3.83
C VAL A 44 0.21 -4.87 4.80
N ALA A 45 0.87 -4.20 5.76
CA ALA A 45 0.19 -3.31 6.70
C ALA A 45 -0.47 -2.13 6.00
N VAL A 46 0.23 -1.49 5.05
CA VAL A 46 -0.30 -0.37 4.24
C VAL A 46 -1.52 -0.81 3.42
N ILE A 47 -1.46 -1.98 2.77
CA ILE A 47 -2.59 -2.53 2.03
C ILE A 47 -3.79 -2.80 2.95
N SER A 48 -3.55 -3.33 4.15
CA SER A 48 -4.60 -3.61 5.13
C SER A 48 -5.31 -2.34 5.59
N VAL A 49 -4.57 -1.28 5.89
CA VAL A 49 -5.14 0.04 6.23
C VAL A 49 -5.91 0.62 5.03
N GLY A 50 -5.36 0.52 3.82
CA GLY A 50 -6.05 0.95 2.60
C GLY A 50 -7.38 0.23 2.38
N LYS A 51 -7.44 -1.08 2.64
CA LYS A 51 -8.66 -1.89 2.58
C LYS A 51 -9.70 -1.44 3.61
N GLU A 52 -9.31 -1.13 4.84
CA GLU A 52 -10.25 -0.63 5.85
C GLU A 52 -10.80 0.75 5.48
N MET A 53 -9.95 1.66 5.01
CA MET A 53 -10.38 2.97 4.53
C MET A 53 -11.35 2.86 3.36
N ALA A 54 -11.06 1.98 2.39
CA ALA A 54 -11.95 1.70 1.28
C ALA A 54 -13.29 1.10 1.75
N ARG A 55 -13.27 0.20 2.73
CA ARG A 55 -14.46 -0.42 3.31
C ARG A 55 -15.34 0.60 4.03
N LEU A 56 -14.76 1.44 4.89
CA LEU A 56 -15.49 2.51 5.61
C LEU A 56 -16.20 3.44 4.64
N ALA A 57 -15.53 3.77 3.55
CA ALA A 57 -16.05 4.71 2.59
C ALA A 57 -17.04 4.05 1.59
N LEU A 58 -17.03 2.71 1.43
CA LEU A 58 -18.11 1.95 0.78
C LEU A 58 -19.36 1.86 1.67
N VAL A 59 -19.19 1.63 2.98
CA VAL A 59 -20.30 1.52 3.94
C VAL A 59 -21.04 2.85 4.14
N GLN A 60 -20.35 3.99 4.08
CA GLN A 60 -20.99 5.32 4.08
C GLN A 60 -21.72 5.66 2.77
N ARG A 61 -21.71 4.77 1.78
CA ARG A 61 -22.33 4.97 0.47
C ARG A 61 -23.74 4.38 0.37
N ASP A 62 -24.09 3.45 1.26
CA ASP A 62 -25.47 2.98 1.51
C ASP A 62 -26.13 3.83 2.61
#